data_AF-A0A660UKM7-F1
#
_entry.id   AF-A0A660UKM7-F1
#
_cell.length_a   1.000
_cell.length_b   1.000
_cell.length_c   1.000
_cell.angle_alpha   90.00
_cell.angle_beta   90.00
_cell.angle_gamma   90.00
#
_symmetry.space_group_name_H-M   'P 1'
#
loop_
_entity.id
_entity.type
_entity.pdbx_description
1 polymer ?
#
loop_
_entity_poly.entity_id
_entity_poly.type
_entity_poly.pdbx_seq_one_letter_code
_entity_poly.pdbx_strand_id
1 'polypeptide(L)'
;IRQYDMTHLSVVPTQLIQLLQDPACVRKLKTLTAILLGGAFSPVNLIQRAISLELPIYRTYGSTEMASQVTTTSRKDCRDGTHSAGRPLKYRQVKLSPEGEILVKGRTLLKGYVSEHGVIPAVDDAGFFATGDTGFFDNENHLYLTGRKDQMFISGGENIHPEEIEQAIGTIESVEQVVVVGVEDAHFGKRPIAFVKTGQGRTFDTGRAKEALQDRLERFKIPDDFLPWPREFGSLLKPARSKFQLYAAEWTRLKVPPEHF
;
A
#
# COMPACT_ATOMS: atom_id res chain seq x y z
N ILE A 1 21.64 8.01 9.12
CA ILE A 1 21.56 9.15 8.16
C ILE A 1 22.61 10.24 8.43
N ARG A 2 22.84 10.67 9.68
CA ARG A 2 23.74 11.82 9.98
C ARG A 2 25.25 11.48 9.98
N GLN A 3 25.61 10.23 10.21
CA GLN A 3 27.01 9.80 10.38
C GLN A 3 27.76 9.55 9.06
N TYR A 4 27.04 9.35 7.95
CA TYR A 4 27.62 8.97 6.66
C TYR A 4 27.13 9.91 5.56
N ASP A 5 27.98 10.12 4.55
CA ASP A 5 27.62 10.84 3.32
C ASP A 5 26.79 9.97 2.37
N MET A 6 25.61 9.62 2.86
CA MET A 6 24.62 8.86 2.12
C MET A 6 24.10 9.69 0.95
N THR A 7 24.08 9.09 -0.24
CA THR A 7 23.52 9.70 -1.46
C THR A 7 22.17 9.09 -1.85
N HIS A 8 21.91 7.84 -1.43
CA HIS A 8 20.70 7.10 -1.76
C HIS A 8 20.11 6.46 -0.51
N LEU A 9 18.79 6.45 -0.41
CA LEU A 9 18.05 5.81 0.68
C LEU A 9 16.93 4.95 0.10
N SER A 10 16.74 3.75 0.64
CA SER A 10 15.58 2.90 0.32
C SER A 10 14.76 2.69 1.58
N VAL A 11 13.47 3.01 1.55
CA VAL A 11 12.59 3.00 2.71
C VAL A 11 11.19 2.52 2.35
N VAL A 12 10.50 1.94 3.33
CA VAL A 12 9.05 1.75 3.29
C VAL A 12 8.32 3.02 3.77
N PRO A 13 7.03 3.19 3.45
CA PRO A 13 6.23 4.36 3.85
C PRO A 13 6.29 4.69 5.35
N THR A 14 6.22 3.67 6.19
CA THR A 14 6.28 3.80 7.66
C THR A 14 7.61 4.39 8.14
N GLN A 15 8.73 4.02 7.53
CA GLN A 15 10.04 4.59 7.83
C GLN A 15 10.11 6.05 7.35
N LEU A 16 9.60 6.35 6.16
CA LEU A 16 9.59 7.73 5.68
C LEU A 16 8.76 8.62 6.61
N ILE A 17 7.56 8.19 7.02
CA ILE A 17 6.72 8.91 7.99
C ILE A 17 7.52 9.25 9.26
N GLN A 18 8.22 8.27 9.85
CA GLN A 18 9.04 8.48 11.03
C GLN A 18 10.18 9.48 10.79
N LEU A 19 10.87 9.38 9.65
CA LEU A 19 11.96 10.31 9.29
C LEU A 19 11.46 11.75 9.10
N LEU A 20 10.22 11.93 8.64
CA LEU A 20 9.61 13.25 8.45
C LEU A 20 9.18 13.93 9.77
N GLN A 21 9.24 13.23 10.91
CA GLN A 21 8.94 13.81 12.22
C GLN A 21 10.08 14.70 12.75
N ASP A 22 11.33 14.47 12.32
CA ASP A 22 12.50 15.25 12.73
C ASP A 22 12.92 16.26 11.64
N PRO A 23 12.79 17.58 11.88
CA PRO A 23 13.20 18.61 10.92
C PRO A 23 14.66 18.51 10.46
N ALA A 24 15.57 18.03 11.31
CA ALA A 24 16.97 17.84 10.92
C ALA A 24 17.15 16.64 9.98
N CYS A 25 16.35 15.57 10.17
CA CYS A 25 16.28 14.48 9.20
C CYS A 25 15.74 14.96 7.85
N VAL A 26 14.65 15.75 7.85
CA VAL A 26 14.09 16.33 6.62
C VAL A 26 15.13 17.14 5.85
N ARG A 27 15.91 18.00 6.53
CA ARG A 27 16.99 18.77 5.88
C ARG A 27 18.02 17.88 5.20
N LYS A 28 18.43 16.77 5.83
CA LYS A 28 19.39 15.82 5.24
C LYS A 28 18.76 14.99 4.12
N LEU A 29 17.48 14.64 4.20
CA LEU A 29 16.77 13.94 3.12
C LEU A 29 16.71 14.76 1.83
N LYS A 30 16.57 16.09 1.93
CA LYS A 30 16.61 17.02 0.79
C LYS A 30 17.95 17.02 0.06
N THR A 31 19.04 16.64 0.72
CA THR A 31 20.38 16.62 0.09
C THR A 31 20.69 15.30 -0.63
N LEU A 32 19.81 14.31 -0.56
CA LEU A 32 20.03 13.02 -1.20
C LEU A 32 19.84 13.12 -2.71
N THR A 33 20.43 12.19 -3.44
CA THR A 33 20.20 12.02 -4.88
C THR A 33 18.86 11.33 -5.13
N ALA A 34 18.52 10.31 -4.33
CA ALA A 34 17.27 9.58 -4.47
C ALA A 34 16.81 8.93 -3.15
N ILE A 35 15.51 8.93 -2.95
CA ILE A 35 14.81 8.18 -1.90
C ILE A 35 13.88 7.19 -2.59
N LEU A 36 14.25 5.91 -2.63
CA LEU A 36 13.42 4.84 -3.17
C LEU A 36 12.33 4.52 -2.13
N LEU A 37 11.09 4.82 -2.47
CA LEU A 37 9.90 4.55 -1.66
C LEU A 37 9.14 3.37 -2.26
N GLY A 38 9.04 2.28 -1.52
CA GLY A 38 8.34 1.09 -2.00
C GLY A 38 8.26 -0.02 -0.98
N GLY A 39 7.91 -1.22 -1.44
CA GLY A 39 7.82 -2.42 -0.61
C GLY A 39 6.54 -2.52 0.25
N ALA A 40 5.71 -1.50 0.24
CA ALA A 40 4.36 -1.50 0.80
C ALA A 40 3.52 -0.40 0.12
N PHE A 41 2.20 -0.50 0.29
CA PHE A 41 1.27 0.52 -0.15
C PHE A 41 1.66 1.89 0.44
N SER A 42 1.75 2.92 -0.42
CA SER A 42 2.22 4.26 -0.05
C SER A 42 1.04 5.23 0.03
N PRO A 43 0.72 5.77 1.23
CA PRO A 43 -0.36 6.73 1.38
C PRO A 43 -0.17 7.98 0.52
N VAL A 44 -1.28 8.45 -0.06
CA VAL A 44 -1.33 9.66 -0.89
C VAL A 44 -0.79 10.88 -0.16
N ASN A 45 -1.16 11.06 1.12
CA ASN A 45 -0.72 12.19 1.94
C ASN A 45 0.81 12.20 2.14
N LEU A 46 1.44 11.02 2.28
CA LEU A 46 2.88 10.88 2.44
C LEU A 46 3.60 11.29 1.16
N ILE A 47 3.09 10.85 0.01
CA ILE A 47 3.63 11.22 -1.31
C ILE A 47 3.51 12.73 -1.50
N GLN A 48 2.33 13.31 -1.28
CA GLN A 48 2.09 14.75 -1.40
C GLN A 48 2.98 15.56 -0.46
N ARG A 49 3.15 15.12 0.80
CA ARG A 49 4.03 15.77 1.76
C ARG A 49 5.50 15.67 1.37
N ALA A 50 5.93 14.55 0.82
CA ALA A 50 7.29 14.42 0.31
C ALA A 50 7.54 15.33 -0.90
N ILE A 51 6.56 15.45 -1.81
CA ILE A 51 6.62 16.38 -2.95
C ILE A 51 6.66 17.83 -2.47
N SER A 52 5.81 18.23 -1.51
CA SER A 52 5.78 19.60 -0.98
C SER A 52 7.04 19.98 -0.22
N LEU A 53 7.72 19.00 0.37
CA LEU A 53 9.05 19.15 0.96
C LEU A 53 10.18 19.09 -0.08
N GLU A 54 9.86 18.94 -1.36
CA GLU A 54 10.80 18.82 -2.49
C GLU A 54 11.78 17.66 -2.35
N LEU A 55 11.38 16.58 -1.67
CA LEU A 55 12.23 15.41 -1.49
C LEU A 55 12.43 14.68 -2.82
N PRO A 56 13.63 14.10 -3.07
CA PRO A 56 13.93 13.35 -4.29
C PRO A 56 13.34 11.93 -4.22
N ILE A 57 12.03 11.82 -4.03
CA ILE A 57 11.36 10.51 -3.89
C ILE A 57 11.19 9.82 -5.24
N TYR A 58 11.45 8.54 -5.30
CA TYR A 58 11.19 7.67 -6.45
C TYR A 58 10.29 6.56 -5.96
N ARG A 59 9.08 6.48 -6.48
CA ARG A 59 8.13 5.42 -6.11
C ARG A 59 8.46 4.18 -6.91
N THR A 60 8.40 3.05 -6.24
CA THR A 60 8.90 1.78 -6.78
C THR A 60 7.92 0.67 -6.47
N TYR A 61 7.69 -0.19 -7.46
CA TYR A 61 6.99 -1.46 -7.29
C TYR A 61 7.94 -2.59 -7.66
N GLY A 62 7.89 -3.67 -6.89
CA GLY A 62 8.76 -4.82 -7.07
C GLY A 62 8.41 -5.94 -6.11
N SER A 63 9.09 -7.06 -6.30
CA SER A 63 8.88 -8.27 -5.51
C SER A 63 10.20 -9.03 -5.35
N THR A 64 10.19 -10.00 -4.44
CA THR A 64 11.32 -10.93 -4.29
C THR A 64 11.53 -11.73 -5.58
N GLU A 65 10.43 -12.12 -6.23
CA GLU A 65 10.37 -12.88 -7.46
C GLU A 65 10.98 -12.16 -8.65
N MET A 66 11.03 -10.82 -8.64
CA MET A 66 11.69 -10.02 -9.67
C MET A 66 13.06 -9.48 -9.25
N ALA A 67 13.60 -10.01 -8.13
CA ALA A 67 14.88 -9.66 -7.55
C ALA A 67 15.05 -8.14 -7.39
N SER A 68 14.01 -7.46 -6.84
CA SER A 68 13.88 -6.00 -6.63
C SER A 68 12.79 -5.38 -7.53
N GLN A 69 13.04 -4.16 -8.02
CA GLN A 69 12.08 -3.31 -8.70
C GLN A 69 11.68 -3.87 -10.08
N VAL A 70 10.39 -3.80 -10.34
CA VAL A 70 9.76 -4.04 -11.64
C VAL A 70 9.51 -2.69 -12.32
N THR A 71 8.92 -1.73 -11.61
CA THR A 71 8.66 -0.37 -12.09
C THR A 71 9.20 0.68 -11.14
N THR A 72 9.58 1.83 -11.68
CA THR A 72 10.01 3.00 -10.90
C THR A 72 9.62 4.29 -11.61
N THR A 73 9.22 5.30 -10.86
CA THR A 73 8.92 6.63 -11.42
C THR A 73 10.17 7.33 -11.93
N SER A 74 10.07 8.12 -12.99
CA SER A 74 11.20 8.96 -13.42
C SER A 74 11.35 10.19 -12.51
N ARG A 75 12.44 10.96 -12.72
CA ARG A 75 12.64 12.26 -12.06
C ARG A 75 11.59 13.31 -12.46
N LYS A 76 10.93 13.13 -13.60
CA LYS A 76 9.80 13.99 -14.02
C LYS A 76 8.54 13.59 -13.27
N ASP A 77 8.26 12.28 -13.23
CA ASP A 77 7.03 11.73 -12.66
C ASP A 77 7.04 11.78 -11.13
N CYS A 78 8.20 11.92 -10.47
CA CYS A 78 8.22 12.00 -9.01
C CYS A 78 7.56 13.25 -8.42
N ARG A 79 7.21 14.24 -9.25
CA ARG A 79 6.62 15.52 -8.85
C ARG A 79 5.26 15.82 -9.48
N ASP A 80 4.76 14.93 -10.34
CA ASP A 80 3.53 15.16 -11.12
C ASP A 80 2.24 15.02 -10.29
N GLY A 81 2.34 14.63 -9.02
CA GLY A 81 1.21 14.42 -8.13
C GLY A 81 0.39 13.16 -8.46
N THR A 82 0.79 12.36 -9.45
CA THR A 82 0.19 11.05 -9.72
C THR A 82 0.43 10.11 -8.53
N HIS A 83 -0.16 8.92 -8.52
CA HIS A 83 0.14 7.87 -7.53
C HIS A 83 0.69 6.60 -8.17
N SER A 84 1.22 6.72 -9.40
CA SER A 84 1.77 5.57 -10.10
C SER A 84 3.03 5.02 -9.42
N ALA A 85 3.28 3.74 -9.66
CA ALA A 85 4.56 3.10 -9.40
C ALA A 85 5.57 3.31 -10.54
N GLY A 86 5.26 4.22 -11.46
CA GLY A 86 6.11 4.55 -12.61
C GLY A 86 6.06 3.50 -13.72
N ARG A 87 7.15 3.42 -14.50
CA ARG A 87 7.19 2.62 -15.72
C ARG A 87 8.05 1.37 -15.54
N PRO A 88 7.80 0.29 -16.31
CA PRO A 88 8.66 -0.89 -16.32
C PRO A 88 10.12 -0.54 -16.56
N LEU A 89 11.00 -1.06 -15.69
CA LEU A 89 12.44 -0.93 -15.85
C LEU A 89 12.93 -1.81 -17.01
N LYS A 90 14.09 -1.46 -17.57
CA LYS A 90 14.73 -2.25 -18.63
C LYS A 90 14.85 -3.72 -18.23
N TYR A 91 14.67 -4.59 -19.22
CA TYR A 91 14.73 -6.05 -19.08
C TYR A 91 13.61 -6.67 -18.23
N ARG A 92 12.57 -5.90 -17.87
CA ARG A 92 11.27 -6.42 -17.43
C ARG A 92 10.22 -6.17 -18.50
N GLN A 93 9.35 -7.14 -18.67
CA GLN A 93 8.08 -7.03 -19.38
C GLN A 93 6.99 -7.11 -18.33
N VAL A 94 5.99 -6.24 -18.46
CA VAL A 94 4.83 -6.19 -17.59
C VAL A 94 3.61 -6.16 -18.50
N LYS A 95 2.65 -7.04 -18.23
CA LYS A 95 1.32 -7.03 -18.86
C LYS A 95 0.26 -7.26 -17.79
N LEU A 96 -1.00 -7.06 -18.16
CA LEU A 96 -2.14 -7.34 -17.30
C LEU A 96 -2.89 -8.56 -17.84
N SER A 97 -3.39 -9.42 -16.95
CA SER A 97 -4.40 -10.42 -17.30
C SER A 97 -5.73 -9.73 -17.63
N PRO A 98 -6.72 -10.44 -18.22
CA PRO A 98 -8.07 -9.89 -18.41
C PRO A 98 -8.72 -9.37 -17.12
N GLU A 99 -8.38 -9.95 -15.97
CA GLU A 99 -8.85 -9.57 -14.64
C GLU A 99 -7.99 -8.46 -13.99
N GLY A 100 -7.01 -7.93 -14.71
CA GLY A 100 -6.12 -6.87 -14.21
C GLY A 100 -4.97 -7.35 -13.34
N GLU A 101 -4.69 -8.66 -13.28
CA GLU A 101 -3.54 -9.19 -12.54
C GLU A 101 -2.23 -8.81 -13.25
N ILE A 102 -1.26 -8.33 -12.49
CA ILE A 102 0.05 -7.91 -12.99
C ILE A 102 0.88 -9.17 -13.25
N LEU A 103 1.26 -9.35 -14.52
CA LEU A 103 2.08 -10.46 -14.99
C LEU A 103 3.45 -9.92 -15.39
N VAL A 104 4.52 -10.51 -14.84
CA VAL A 104 5.89 -10.03 -15.03
C VAL A 104 6.79 -11.10 -15.63
N LYS A 105 7.69 -10.67 -16.51
CA LYS A 105 8.72 -11.52 -17.11
C LYS A 105 10.00 -10.72 -17.24
N GLY A 106 11.17 -11.35 -17.19
CA GLY A 106 12.41 -10.61 -17.41
C GLY A 106 13.67 -11.33 -17.00
N ARG A 107 14.82 -10.67 -17.23
CA ARG A 107 16.14 -11.21 -16.86
C ARG A 107 16.34 -11.37 -15.35
N THR A 108 15.56 -10.65 -14.55
CA THR A 108 15.65 -10.65 -13.09
C THR A 108 14.60 -11.54 -12.43
N LEU A 109 13.79 -12.25 -13.23
CA LEU A 109 12.79 -13.16 -12.72
C LEU A 109 13.45 -14.36 -12.02
N LEU A 110 12.87 -14.79 -10.90
CA LEU A 110 13.29 -15.99 -10.18
C LEU A 110 13.29 -17.21 -11.09
N LYS A 111 14.10 -18.21 -10.73
CA LYS A 111 14.09 -19.51 -11.40
C LYS A 111 12.92 -20.39 -10.98
N GLY A 112 12.39 -20.16 -9.79
CA GLY A 112 11.31 -20.94 -9.18
C GLY A 112 11.48 -21.02 -7.67
N TYR A 113 10.53 -21.66 -7.01
CA TYR A 113 10.56 -21.90 -5.57
C TYR A 113 11.30 -23.21 -5.27
N VAL A 114 12.12 -23.21 -4.22
CA VAL A 114 12.85 -24.42 -3.79
C VAL A 114 11.87 -25.34 -3.04
N SER A 115 11.87 -26.62 -3.39
CA SER A 115 11.13 -27.69 -2.73
C SER A 115 12.05 -28.90 -2.48
N GLU A 116 11.55 -29.89 -1.75
CA GLU A 116 12.27 -31.17 -1.53
C GLU A 116 12.62 -31.89 -2.85
N HIS A 117 11.84 -31.66 -3.90
CA HIS A 117 12.01 -32.31 -5.21
C HIS A 117 12.76 -31.42 -6.23
N GLY A 118 13.35 -30.30 -5.79
CA GLY A 118 14.07 -29.36 -6.64
C GLY A 118 13.36 -28.02 -6.81
N VAL A 119 13.67 -27.32 -7.90
CA VAL A 119 13.13 -25.97 -8.17
C VAL A 119 11.83 -26.09 -8.96
N ILE A 120 10.73 -25.60 -8.38
CA ILE A 120 9.41 -25.55 -9.00
C ILE A 120 9.29 -24.21 -9.75
N PRO A 121 9.20 -24.20 -11.10
CA PRO A 121 8.97 -22.97 -11.85
C PRO A 121 7.67 -22.30 -11.42
N ALA A 122 7.69 -20.97 -11.33
CA ALA A 122 6.53 -20.18 -10.90
C ALA A 122 5.89 -19.40 -12.08
N VAL A 123 6.12 -19.84 -13.30
CA VAL A 123 5.72 -19.12 -14.52
C VAL A 123 4.70 -19.90 -15.33
N ASP A 124 3.89 -19.18 -16.10
CA ASP A 124 3.03 -19.75 -17.13
C ASP A 124 3.85 -20.28 -18.34
N ASP A 125 3.16 -20.90 -19.30
CA ASP A 125 3.77 -21.42 -20.53
C ASP A 125 4.46 -20.33 -21.37
N ALA A 126 4.04 -19.06 -21.22
CA ALA A 126 4.64 -17.91 -21.87
C ALA A 126 5.84 -17.33 -21.07
N GLY A 127 6.18 -17.91 -19.91
CA GLY A 127 7.27 -17.49 -19.04
C GLY A 127 6.96 -16.24 -18.20
N PHE A 128 5.69 -15.90 -18.00
CA PHE A 128 5.26 -14.84 -17.09
C PHE A 128 4.95 -15.38 -15.70
N PHE A 129 5.40 -14.66 -14.68
CA PHE A 129 5.05 -14.87 -13.29
C PHE A 129 3.83 -14.02 -12.94
N ALA A 130 2.84 -14.65 -12.31
CA ALA A 130 1.66 -13.98 -11.78
C ALA A 130 1.97 -13.42 -10.39
N THR A 131 1.92 -12.10 -10.22
CA THR A 131 2.38 -11.48 -8.96
C THR A 131 1.34 -11.58 -7.84
N GLY A 132 0.08 -11.85 -8.16
CA GLY A 132 -1.04 -11.70 -7.24
C GLY A 132 -1.40 -10.25 -6.94
N ASP A 133 -0.71 -9.27 -7.53
CA ASP A 133 -1.06 -7.85 -7.47
C ASP A 133 -1.92 -7.49 -8.68
N THR A 134 -2.82 -6.53 -8.51
CA THR A 134 -3.73 -6.02 -9.55
C THR A 134 -3.48 -4.55 -9.82
N GLY A 135 -3.76 -4.12 -11.04
CA GLY A 135 -3.52 -2.74 -11.44
C GLY A 135 -3.94 -2.42 -12.86
N PHE A 136 -3.61 -1.21 -13.29
CA PHE A 136 -3.86 -0.73 -14.65
C PHE A 136 -2.71 0.16 -15.14
N PHE A 137 -2.60 0.31 -16.46
CA PHE A 137 -1.70 1.27 -17.08
C PHE A 137 -2.47 2.51 -17.50
N ASP A 138 -1.86 3.69 -17.34
CA ASP A 138 -2.35 4.90 -18.01
C ASP A 138 -1.86 4.98 -19.47
N ASN A 139 -2.31 6.02 -20.18
CA ASN A 139 -1.94 6.28 -21.58
C ASN A 139 -0.44 6.56 -21.77
N GLU A 140 0.30 6.85 -20.69
CA GLU A 140 1.74 7.09 -20.71
C GLU A 140 2.56 5.87 -20.24
N ASN A 141 1.91 4.72 -20.06
CA ASN A 141 2.50 3.46 -19.61
C ASN A 141 3.05 3.52 -18.17
N HIS A 142 2.45 4.35 -17.30
CA HIS A 142 2.67 4.25 -15.87
C HIS A 142 1.74 3.21 -15.26
N LEU A 143 2.31 2.35 -14.40
CA LEU A 143 1.58 1.33 -13.67
C LEU A 143 0.96 1.91 -12.40
N TYR A 144 -0.34 1.71 -12.22
CA TYR A 144 -1.08 1.99 -10.99
C TYR A 144 -1.48 0.69 -10.34
N LEU A 145 -1.27 0.57 -9.03
CA LEU A 145 -1.66 -0.61 -8.26
C LEU A 145 -3.03 -0.39 -7.64
N THR A 146 -3.92 -1.36 -7.84
CA THR A 146 -5.25 -1.38 -7.23
C THR A 146 -5.22 -2.12 -5.90
N GLY A 147 -4.44 -3.21 -5.80
CA GLY A 147 -4.32 -4.00 -4.57
C GLY A 147 -3.96 -5.44 -4.85
N ARG A 148 -4.10 -6.28 -3.82
CA ARG A 148 -3.81 -7.71 -3.90
C ARG A 148 -5.07 -8.53 -4.27
N LYS A 149 -4.92 -9.45 -5.22
CA LYS A 149 -6.00 -10.36 -5.66
C LYS A 149 -6.49 -11.25 -4.51
N ASP A 150 -5.58 -11.71 -3.66
CA ASP A 150 -5.88 -12.58 -2.51
C ASP A 150 -6.44 -11.84 -1.29
N GLN A 151 -6.52 -10.50 -1.34
CA GLN A 151 -7.07 -9.66 -0.27
C GLN A 151 -8.38 -8.99 -0.64
N MET A 152 -8.73 -9.04 -1.93
CA MET A 152 -10.03 -8.63 -2.42
C MET A 152 -11.12 -9.45 -1.72
N PHE A 153 -12.21 -8.80 -1.35
CA PHE A 153 -13.40 -9.45 -0.83
C PHE A 153 -14.66 -8.95 -1.52
N ILE A 154 -15.71 -9.75 -1.51
CA ILE A 154 -16.99 -9.41 -2.15
C ILE A 154 -17.94 -8.86 -1.08
N SER A 155 -18.56 -7.72 -1.36
CA SER A 155 -19.60 -7.11 -0.53
C SER A 155 -20.81 -6.79 -1.40
N GLY A 156 -21.94 -7.45 -1.13
CA GLY A 156 -23.18 -7.19 -1.87
C GLY A 156 -23.08 -7.47 -3.37
N GLY A 157 -22.19 -8.38 -3.79
CA GLY A 157 -21.94 -8.70 -5.20
C GLY A 157 -20.83 -7.88 -5.86
N GLU A 158 -20.29 -6.87 -5.17
CA GLU A 158 -19.23 -6.01 -5.69
C GLU A 158 -17.85 -6.41 -5.17
N ASN A 159 -16.84 -6.35 -6.04
CA ASN A 159 -15.44 -6.59 -5.67
C ASN A 159 -14.87 -5.37 -4.95
N ILE A 160 -14.36 -5.56 -3.73
CA ILE A 160 -13.70 -4.51 -2.95
C ILE A 160 -12.24 -4.85 -2.76
N HIS A 161 -11.37 -3.92 -3.17
CA HIS A 161 -9.95 -3.94 -2.82
C HIS A 161 -9.73 -3.10 -1.55
N PRO A 162 -9.30 -3.69 -0.42
CA PRO A 162 -9.03 -2.94 0.81
C PRO A 162 -8.07 -1.76 0.58
N GLU A 163 -7.07 -1.93 -0.29
CA GLU A 163 -6.06 -0.92 -0.57
C GLU A 163 -6.63 0.35 -1.24
N GLU A 164 -7.74 0.25 -1.99
CA GLU A 164 -8.45 1.41 -2.53
C GLU A 164 -9.07 2.25 -1.40
N ILE A 165 -9.66 1.57 -0.41
CA ILE A 165 -10.24 2.23 0.77
C ILE A 165 -9.13 2.83 1.63
N GLU A 166 -8.01 2.11 1.81
CA GLU A 166 -6.82 2.60 2.51
C GLU A 166 -6.21 3.83 1.83
N GLN A 167 -6.18 3.87 0.48
CA GLN A 167 -5.78 5.05 -0.29
C GLN A 167 -6.62 6.27 0.06
N ALA A 168 -7.94 6.11 0.05
CA ALA A 168 -8.87 7.20 0.34
C ALA A 168 -8.75 7.67 1.81
N ILE A 169 -8.75 6.75 2.77
CA ILE A 169 -8.62 7.07 4.21
C ILE A 169 -7.27 7.71 4.51
N GLY A 170 -6.19 7.23 3.88
CA GLY A 170 -4.85 7.76 4.02
C GLY A 170 -4.71 9.21 3.55
N THR A 171 -5.72 9.82 2.94
CA THR A 171 -5.70 11.24 2.58
C THR A 171 -6.16 12.16 3.71
N ILE A 172 -6.80 11.59 4.74
CA ILE A 172 -7.25 12.32 5.92
C ILE A 172 -6.03 12.72 6.75
N GLU A 173 -5.90 14.01 7.06
CA GLU A 173 -4.70 14.55 7.69
C GLU A 173 -4.34 13.88 9.02
N SER A 174 -5.32 13.48 9.83
CA SER A 174 -5.05 12.82 11.12
C SER A 174 -4.51 11.40 11.00
N VAL A 175 -4.61 10.76 9.84
CA VAL A 175 -4.24 9.36 9.61
C VAL A 175 -2.75 9.22 9.34
N GLU A 176 -2.08 8.42 10.18
CA GLU A 176 -0.69 7.99 9.99
C GLU A 176 -0.61 6.64 9.27
N GLN A 177 -1.44 5.68 9.66
CA GLN A 177 -1.55 4.36 9.04
C GLN A 177 -3.00 3.92 9.04
N VAL A 178 -3.37 3.14 8.02
CA VAL A 178 -4.68 2.51 7.93
C VAL A 178 -4.53 1.09 7.41
N VAL A 179 -5.33 0.17 7.95
CA VAL A 179 -5.52 -1.18 7.41
C VAL A 179 -7.02 -1.44 7.33
N VAL A 180 -7.49 -1.85 6.15
CA VAL A 180 -8.88 -2.22 5.92
C VAL A 180 -9.00 -3.73 5.82
N VAL A 181 -10.05 -4.28 6.43
CA VAL A 181 -10.40 -5.69 6.40
C VAL A 181 -11.89 -5.86 6.11
N GLY A 182 -12.28 -6.98 5.52
CA GLY A 182 -13.68 -7.34 5.33
C GLY A 182 -14.15 -8.25 6.45
N VAL A 183 -15.15 -7.84 7.23
CA VAL A 183 -15.78 -8.69 8.26
C VAL A 183 -17.08 -9.29 7.75
N GLU A 184 -17.46 -10.45 8.28
CA GLU A 184 -18.70 -11.13 7.90
C GLU A 184 -19.93 -10.26 8.21
N ASP A 185 -20.86 -10.22 7.26
CA ASP A 185 -22.12 -9.50 7.36
C ASP A 185 -23.26 -10.35 6.79
N ALA A 186 -24.39 -10.36 7.50
CA ALA A 186 -25.52 -11.23 7.18
C ALA A 186 -26.22 -10.87 5.85
N HIS A 187 -26.13 -9.63 5.38
CA HIS A 187 -26.84 -9.15 4.20
C HIS A 187 -25.93 -9.03 2.98
N PHE A 188 -24.69 -8.61 3.19
CA PHE A 188 -23.74 -8.30 2.12
C PHE A 188 -22.63 -9.34 2.00
N GLY A 189 -22.63 -10.38 2.83
CA GLY A 189 -21.55 -11.37 2.93
C GLY A 189 -20.37 -10.81 3.72
N LYS A 190 -19.77 -9.71 3.25
CA LYS A 190 -18.75 -8.96 3.99
C LYS A 190 -18.96 -7.46 3.96
N ARG A 191 -18.43 -6.75 4.95
CA ARG A 191 -18.39 -5.28 5.02
C ARG A 191 -17.01 -4.76 5.46
N PRO A 192 -16.54 -3.62 4.93
CA PRO A 192 -15.25 -3.03 5.31
C PRO A 192 -15.26 -2.48 6.74
N ILE A 193 -14.20 -2.77 7.50
CA ILE A 193 -13.80 -2.07 8.72
C ILE A 193 -12.39 -1.52 8.53
N ALA A 194 -12.15 -0.31 9.02
CA ALA A 194 -10.84 0.33 8.96
C ALA A 194 -10.21 0.47 10.34
N PHE A 195 -8.97 -0.02 10.49
CA PHE A 195 -8.14 0.26 11.65
C PHE A 195 -7.27 1.47 11.36
N VAL A 196 -7.38 2.50 12.19
CA VAL A 196 -6.73 3.79 11.98
C VAL A 196 -5.74 4.07 13.10
N LYS A 197 -4.49 4.31 12.70
CA LYS A 197 -3.47 4.91 13.56
C LYS A 197 -3.42 6.40 13.30
N THR A 198 -3.59 7.21 14.34
CA THR A 198 -3.46 8.66 14.23
C THR A 198 -2.03 9.13 14.49
N GLY A 199 -1.68 10.26 13.88
CA GLY A 199 -0.44 10.95 14.22
C GLY A 199 -0.46 11.46 15.67
N GLN A 200 0.72 11.62 16.27
CA GLN A 200 0.87 12.08 17.66
C GLN A 200 0.06 13.36 17.93
N GLY A 201 -0.76 13.34 18.99
CA GLY A 201 -1.60 14.47 19.40
C GLY A 201 -2.79 14.77 18.49
N ARG A 202 -3.08 13.91 17.49
CA ARG A 202 -4.23 14.06 16.59
C ARG A 202 -5.35 13.12 16.98
N THR A 203 -6.59 13.61 16.89
CA THR A 203 -7.80 12.82 17.04
C THR A 203 -8.35 12.39 15.68
N PHE A 204 -9.09 11.29 15.66
CA PHE A 204 -9.80 10.82 14.46
C PHE A 204 -11.31 10.97 14.69
N ASP A 205 -11.96 11.72 13.80
CA ASP A 205 -13.41 11.92 13.81
C ASP A 205 -14.03 11.01 12.75
N THR A 206 -14.76 10.00 13.19
CA THR A 206 -15.35 8.98 12.31
C THR A 206 -16.45 9.56 11.41
N GLY A 207 -17.22 10.53 11.89
CA GLY A 207 -18.28 11.19 11.13
C GLY A 207 -17.69 12.00 9.99
N ARG A 208 -16.73 12.88 10.31
CA ARG A 208 -16.01 13.67 9.30
C ARG A 208 -15.22 12.82 8.32
N ALA A 209 -14.67 11.69 8.78
CA ALA A 209 -14.00 10.74 7.90
C ALA A 209 -14.98 10.14 6.89
N LYS A 210 -16.16 9.67 7.33
CA LYS A 210 -17.18 9.13 6.43
C LYS A 210 -17.63 10.16 5.39
N GLU A 211 -17.87 11.41 5.81
CA GLU A 211 -18.22 12.51 4.89
C GLU A 211 -17.13 12.74 3.85
N ALA A 212 -15.86 12.86 4.28
CA ALA A 212 -14.74 13.08 3.36
C ALA A 212 -14.51 11.94 2.35
N LEU A 213 -14.99 10.73 2.65
CA LEU A 213 -14.88 9.57 1.77
C LEU A 213 -16.01 9.49 0.73
N GLN A 214 -17.15 10.16 0.95
CA GLN A 214 -18.30 10.12 0.02
C GLN A 214 -17.98 10.69 -1.36
N ASP A 215 -17.06 11.67 -1.43
CA ASP A 215 -16.62 12.27 -2.69
C ASP A 215 -15.59 11.40 -3.44
N ARG A 216 -15.15 10.28 -2.85
CA ARG A 216 -13.99 9.50 -3.32
C ARG A 216 -14.26 8.02 -3.51
N LEU A 217 -15.22 7.48 -2.79
CA LEU A 217 -15.56 6.06 -2.77
C LEU A 217 -17.06 5.89 -2.96
N GLU A 218 -17.45 4.84 -3.68
CA GLU A 218 -18.82 4.39 -3.67
C GLU A 218 -19.25 4.01 -2.26
N ARG A 219 -20.52 4.26 -1.92
CA ARG A 219 -21.06 4.09 -0.56
C ARG A 219 -20.76 2.73 0.05
N PHE A 220 -20.77 1.67 -0.73
CA PHE A 220 -20.52 0.31 -0.23
C PHE A 220 -19.05 0.05 0.15
N LYS A 221 -18.10 0.86 -0.33
CA LYS A 221 -16.67 0.79 0.02
C LYS A 221 -16.33 1.61 1.26
N ILE A 222 -17.19 2.52 1.69
CA ILE A 222 -16.97 3.30 2.92
C ILE A 222 -17.07 2.34 4.12
N PRO A 223 -16.05 2.28 5.02
CA PRO A 223 -16.09 1.42 6.19
C PRO A 223 -17.32 1.66 7.07
N ASP A 224 -17.92 0.57 7.53
CA ASP A 224 -19.03 0.65 8.49
C ASP A 224 -18.51 1.13 9.84
N ASP A 225 -17.32 0.68 10.24
CA ASP A 225 -16.65 1.07 11.47
C ASP A 225 -15.19 1.49 11.25
N PHE A 226 -14.75 2.41 12.11
CA PHE A 226 -13.36 2.86 12.21
C PHE A 226 -12.88 2.54 13.63
N LEU A 227 -11.94 1.60 13.73
CA LEU A 227 -11.38 1.15 15.00
C LEU A 227 -10.00 1.78 15.22
N PRO A 228 -9.62 2.05 16.48
CA PRO A 228 -8.27 2.49 16.78
C PRO A 228 -7.25 1.41 16.41
N TRP A 229 -6.02 1.82 16.13
CA TRP A 229 -4.91 0.89 15.93
C TRP A 229 -4.65 0.06 17.20
N PRO A 230 -4.69 -1.29 17.14
CA PRO A 230 -4.44 -2.12 18.33
C PRO A 230 -3.06 -1.85 18.93
N ARG A 231 -3.02 -1.62 20.25
CA ARG A 231 -1.80 -1.21 20.97
C ARG A 231 -0.69 -2.25 20.85
N GLU A 232 -1.06 -3.52 20.91
CA GLU A 232 -0.19 -4.69 20.82
C GLU A 232 0.47 -4.86 19.45
N PHE A 233 -0.07 -4.25 18.39
CA PHE A 233 0.54 -4.33 17.07
C PHE A 233 1.70 -3.35 16.91
N GLY A 234 1.78 -2.31 17.73
CA GLY A 234 2.84 -1.30 17.66
C GLY A 234 2.96 -0.67 16.26
N SER A 235 4.15 -0.13 15.96
CA SER A 235 4.45 0.43 14.63
C SER A 235 5.04 -0.64 13.72
N LEU A 236 4.20 -1.34 12.96
CA LEU A 236 4.66 -2.35 12.00
C LEU A 236 5.15 -1.70 10.70
N LEU A 237 6.34 -2.11 10.23
CA LEU A 237 6.90 -1.66 8.95
C LEU A 237 6.00 -2.04 7.77
N LYS A 238 5.46 -3.27 7.81
CA LYS A 238 4.47 -3.82 6.89
C LYS A 238 3.38 -4.51 7.73
N PRO A 239 2.26 -3.84 8.02
CA PRO A 239 1.18 -4.43 8.80
C PRO A 239 0.63 -5.68 8.10
N ALA A 240 0.60 -6.82 8.81
CA ALA A 240 0.04 -8.05 8.27
C ALA A 240 -1.49 -8.03 8.43
N ARG A 241 -2.21 -7.81 7.33
CA ARG A 241 -3.68 -7.70 7.30
C ARG A 241 -4.40 -8.90 7.91
N SER A 242 -3.82 -10.10 7.83
CA SER A 242 -4.34 -11.30 8.50
C SER A 242 -4.48 -11.14 10.01
N LYS A 243 -3.60 -10.38 10.67
CA LYS A 243 -3.72 -10.10 12.11
C LYS A 243 -4.91 -9.19 12.42
N PHE A 244 -5.10 -8.15 11.61
CA PHE A 244 -6.26 -7.26 11.72
C PHE A 244 -7.57 -7.98 11.41
N GLN A 245 -7.55 -8.93 10.47
CA GLN A 245 -8.71 -9.75 10.13
C GLN A 245 -9.16 -10.60 11.33
N LEU A 246 -8.21 -11.24 12.02
CA LEU A 246 -8.50 -12.02 13.24
C LEU A 246 -9.03 -11.11 14.36
N TYR A 247 -8.38 -9.96 14.56
CA TYR A 247 -8.80 -8.99 15.57
C TYR A 247 -10.22 -8.46 15.31
N ALA A 248 -10.53 -8.11 14.06
CA ALA A 248 -11.85 -7.63 13.67
C ALA A 248 -12.93 -8.71 13.87
N ALA A 249 -12.64 -9.97 13.54
CA ALA A 249 -13.58 -11.07 13.76
C ALA A 249 -13.93 -11.26 15.24
N GLU A 250 -12.94 -11.11 16.13
CA GLU A 250 -13.17 -11.15 17.58
C GLU A 250 -14.00 -9.95 18.05
N TRP A 251 -13.67 -8.75 17.58
CA TRP A 251 -14.41 -7.53 17.90
C TRP A 251 -15.89 -7.61 17.46
N THR A 252 -16.15 -8.01 16.22
CA THR A 252 -17.52 -8.14 15.69
C THR A 252 -18.35 -9.16 16.47
N ARG A 253 -17.71 -10.23 16.98
CA ARG A 253 -18.36 -11.23 17.83
C ARG A 253 -18.74 -10.67 19.20
N LEU A 254 -17.88 -9.86 19.80
CA LEU A 254 -18.06 -9.37 21.18
C LEU A 254 -18.83 -8.04 21.27
N LYS A 255 -18.91 -7.26 20.16
CA LYS A 255 -19.52 -5.92 20.10
C LYS A 255 -19.10 -4.97 21.24
N VAL A 256 -17.85 -5.06 21.67
CA VAL A 256 -17.35 -4.24 22.80
C VAL A 256 -16.99 -2.84 22.30
N PRO A 257 -17.25 -1.78 23.09
CA PRO A 257 -16.85 -0.42 22.73
C PRO A 257 -15.35 -0.32 22.39
N PRO A 258 -14.96 0.44 21.35
CA PRO A 258 -13.57 0.54 20.89
C PRO A 258 -12.57 1.03 21.97
N GLU A 259 -13.08 1.65 23.03
CA GLU A 259 -12.31 2.24 24.13
C GLU A 259 -11.90 1.26 25.23
N HIS A 260 -12.34 0.00 25.17
CA HIS A 260 -11.96 -1.06 26.11
C HIS A 260 -10.90 -2.03 25.57
N PHE A 261 -10.31 -1.75 24.40
CA PHE A 261 -9.28 -2.56 23.76
C PHE A 261 -8.06 -1.73 23.35
#